data_AF-A0A9E4BQS1-F1
#
_entry.id   AF-A0A9E4BQS1-F1
#
_cell.length_a   1.000
_cell.length_b   1.000
_cell.length_c   1.000
_cell.angle_alpha   90.00
_cell.angle_beta   90.00
_cell.angle_gamma   90.00
#
_symmetry.space_group_name_H-M   'P 1'
#
loop_
_entity.id
_entity.type
_entity.pdbx_description
1 polymer ?
#
loop_
_entity_poly.entity_id
_entity_poly.type
_entity_poly.pdbx_seq_one_letter_code
_entity_poly.pdbx_strand_id
1 'polypeptide(L)'
;MYDESLEDDVAEAIASTHPDRAVVIWKDLAETEIARVKPRGYQEAVPYLRQVRDVLTRSGREGEWQGYLAALRQQNRRRPRCIEELDRLEGGRRRIMDG
;
A
#
# COMPACT_ATOMS: atom_id res chain seq x y z
N MET A 1 8.23 20.82 -6.44
CA MET A 1 8.14 20.58 -4.99
C MET A 1 6.70 20.84 -4.62
N TYR A 2 5.85 19.82 -4.66
CA TYR A 2 4.42 19.94 -4.36
C TYR A 2 3.93 18.61 -3.78
N ASP A 3 3.46 18.70 -2.54
CA ASP A 3 2.24 18.10 -2.00
C ASP A 3 2.13 16.60 -1.69
N GLU A 4 3.21 15.83 -1.70
CA GLU A 4 3.17 14.42 -1.26
C GLU A 4 2.73 14.29 0.23
N SER A 5 2.96 15.30 1.06
CA SER A 5 2.55 15.30 2.47
C SER A 5 1.09 15.68 2.70
N LEU A 6 0.45 16.42 1.79
CA LEU A 6 -0.93 16.87 1.99
C LEU A 6 -1.91 15.73 1.69
N GLU A 7 -1.60 14.92 0.69
CA GLU A 7 -2.44 13.78 0.29
C GLU A 7 -2.46 12.69 1.38
N ASP A 8 -1.35 12.51 2.12
CA ASP A 8 -1.27 11.61 3.28
C ASP A 8 -2.13 12.13 4.46
N ASP A 9 -1.97 13.40 4.83
CA ASP A 9 -2.69 14.05 5.93
C ASP A 9 -4.22 14.05 5.67
N VAL A 10 -4.61 14.33 4.42
CA VAL A 10 -6.00 14.29 3.97
C VAL A 10 -6.53 12.86 3.97
N ALA A 11 -5.75 11.87 3.51
CA ALA A 11 -6.19 10.48 3.52
C ALA A 11 -6.33 9.92 4.93
N GLU A 12 -5.49 10.33 5.89
CA GLU A 12 -5.63 9.99 7.30
C GLU A 12 -6.90 10.60 7.92
N ALA A 13 -7.19 11.87 7.64
CA ALA A 13 -8.42 12.52 8.07
C ALA A 13 -9.68 11.87 7.44
N ILE A 14 -9.59 11.48 6.17
CA ILE A 14 -10.68 10.79 5.44
C ILE A 14 -10.85 9.36 5.95
N ALA A 15 -9.80 8.64 6.34
CA ALA A 15 -9.90 7.26 6.84
C ALA A 15 -10.84 7.14 8.06
N SER A 16 -10.94 8.20 8.87
CA SER A 16 -11.87 8.26 10.01
C SER A 16 -13.34 8.46 9.59
N THR A 17 -13.60 8.97 8.38
CA THR A 17 -14.94 9.37 7.94
C THR A 17 -15.47 8.54 6.76
N HIS A 18 -14.60 8.20 5.80
CA HIS A 18 -14.88 7.44 4.57
C HIS A 18 -13.68 6.53 4.21
N PRO A 19 -13.54 5.37 4.87
CA PRO A 19 -12.39 4.47 4.68
C PRO A 19 -12.21 3.97 3.24
N ASP A 20 -13.29 3.75 2.48
CA ASP A 20 -13.21 3.33 1.07
C ASP A 20 -12.58 4.40 0.15
N ARG A 21 -12.82 5.69 0.43
CA ARG A 21 -12.22 6.80 -0.33
C ARG A 21 -10.73 6.91 -0.05
N ALA A 22 -10.32 6.75 1.21
CA ALA A 22 -8.91 6.74 1.59
C ALA A 22 -8.14 5.61 0.89
N VAL A 23 -8.74 4.42 0.77
CA VAL A 23 -8.14 3.29 0.04
C VAL A 23 -7.85 3.62 -1.42
N VAL A 24 -8.74 4.34 -2.10
CA VAL A 24 -8.53 4.72 -3.50
C VAL A 24 -7.36 5.71 -3.63
N ILE A 25 -7.30 6.70 -2.74
CA ILE A 25 -6.22 7.72 -2.74
C ILE A 25 -4.88 7.06 -2.45
N TRP A 26 -4.79 6.20 -1.44
CA TRP A 26 -3.56 5.49 -1.12
C TRP A 26 -3.10 4.53 -2.22
N LYS A 27 -4.02 3.90 -2.96
CA LYS A 27 -3.68 3.09 -4.13
C LYS A 27 -3.07 3.96 -5.24
N ASP A 28 -3.68 5.11 -5.53
CA ASP A 28 -3.21 6.04 -6.56
C ASP A 28 -1.82 6.64 -6.23
N LEU A 29 -1.62 7.02 -4.97
CA LEU A 29 -0.32 7.47 -4.44
C LEU A 29 0.75 6.38 -4.55
N ALA A 30 0.43 5.16 -4.12
CA ALA A 30 1.36 4.03 -4.22
C ALA A 30 1.72 3.74 -5.69
N GLU A 31 0.76 3.76 -6.61
CA GLU A 31 1.02 3.56 -8.03
C GLU A 31 1.85 4.69 -8.65
N THR A 32 1.61 5.95 -8.25
CA THR A 32 2.39 7.12 -8.67
C THR A 32 3.84 7.02 -8.20
N GLU A 33 4.08 6.62 -6.95
CA GLU A 33 5.43 6.45 -6.41
C GLU A 33 6.18 5.27 -7.03
N ILE A 34 5.46 4.18 -7.32
CA ILE A 34 5.99 3.03 -8.05
C ILE A 34 6.35 3.40 -9.49
N ALA A 35 5.50 4.21 -10.15
CA ALA A 35 5.69 4.67 -11.52
C ALA A 35 6.87 5.64 -11.65
N ARG A 36 7.25 6.36 -10.60
CA ARG A 36 8.38 7.31 -10.61
C ARG A 36 9.77 6.69 -10.77
N VAL A 37 9.90 5.35 -10.80
CA VAL A 37 11.15 4.59 -11.06
C VAL A 37 12.36 5.09 -10.26
N LYS A 38 12.14 5.65 -9.06
CA LYS A 38 13.22 5.98 -8.13
C LYS A 38 13.40 4.81 -7.16
N PRO A 39 14.64 4.41 -6.82
CA PRO A 39 14.88 3.34 -5.87
C PRO A 39 14.28 3.60 -4.47
N ARG A 40 13.95 4.87 -4.14
CA ARG A 40 13.25 5.26 -2.91
C ARG A 40 11.72 5.25 -2.99
N GLY A 41 11.11 5.40 -4.18
CA GLY A 41 9.64 5.50 -4.30
C GLY A 41 8.91 4.26 -3.78
N TYR A 42 9.58 3.10 -3.78
CA TYR A 42 9.04 1.89 -3.17
C TYR A 42 8.94 1.94 -1.65
N GLN A 43 9.91 2.57 -0.98
CA GLN A 43 9.90 2.70 0.47
C GLN A 43 8.82 3.69 0.91
N GLU A 44 8.57 4.71 0.10
CA GLU A 44 7.51 5.70 0.30
C GLU A 44 6.12 5.09 0.02
N ALA A 45 6.02 4.12 -0.91
CA ALA A 45 4.76 3.41 -1.21
C ALA A 45 4.34 2.39 -0.14
N VAL A 46 5.28 1.84 0.62
CA VAL A 46 5.03 0.83 1.68
C VAL A 46 4.02 1.28 2.75
N PRO A 47 4.11 2.48 3.36
CA PRO A 47 3.13 2.93 4.35
C PRO A 47 1.71 3.02 3.76
N TYR A 48 1.54 3.55 2.55
CA TYR A 48 0.24 3.61 1.88
C TYR A 48 -0.35 2.21 1.64
N LEU A 49 0.48 1.28 1.16
CA LEU A 49 0.08 -0.12 0.96
C LEU A 49 -0.34 -0.81 2.27
N ARG A 50 0.29 -0.47 3.40
CA ARG A 50 -0.12 -0.97 4.72
C ARG A 50 -1.49 -0.44 5.12
N GLN A 51 -1.74 0.86 4.93
CA GLN A 51 -3.04 1.46 5.26
C GLN A 51 -4.17 0.86 4.41
N VAL A 52 -3.95 0.69 3.09
CA VAL A 52 -4.90 0.01 2.18
C VAL A 52 -5.22 -1.40 2.66
N ARG A 53 -4.18 -2.17 3.01
CA ARG A 53 -4.34 -3.52 3.54
C ARG A 53 -5.18 -3.52 4.82
N ASP A 54 -4.86 -2.65 5.76
CA ASP A 54 -5.51 -2.64 7.07
C ASP A 54 -7.00 -2.26 6.94
N VAL A 55 -7.33 -1.28 6.09
CA VAL A 55 -8.74 -0.93 5.80
C VAL A 55 -9.49 -2.05 5.08
N LEU A 56 -8.90 -2.66 4.04
CA LEU A 56 -9.52 -3.76 3.32
C LEU A 56 -9.72 -4.99 4.21
N THR A 57 -8.76 -5.29 5.08
CA THR A 57 -8.84 -6.40 6.04
C THR A 57 -9.93 -6.15 7.08
N ARG A 58 -9.99 -4.94 7.66
CA ARG A 58 -11.05 -4.54 8.60
C ARG A 58 -12.45 -4.58 7.97
N SER A 59 -12.53 -4.34 6.66
CA SER A 59 -13.77 -4.41 5.89
C SER A 59 -14.11 -5.82 5.39
N GLY A 60 -13.31 -6.84 5.74
CA GLY A 60 -13.50 -8.22 5.27
C GLY A 60 -13.18 -8.45 3.79
N ARG A 61 -12.59 -7.48 3.09
CA ARG A 61 -12.24 -7.49 1.66
C ARG A 61 -10.81 -7.96 1.44
N GLU A 62 -10.37 -8.94 2.19
CA GLU A 62 -8.99 -9.45 2.12
C GLU A 62 -8.67 -10.07 0.74
N GLY A 63 -9.66 -10.65 0.06
CA GLY A 63 -9.51 -11.16 -1.31
C GLY A 63 -9.14 -10.06 -2.32
N GLU A 64 -9.62 -8.84 -2.11
CA GLU A 64 -9.29 -7.70 -2.97
C GLU A 64 -7.85 -7.24 -2.73
N TRP A 65 -7.40 -7.25 -1.48
CA TRP A 65 -6.00 -6.99 -1.13
C TRP A 65 -5.06 -8.03 -1.75
N GLN A 66 -5.40 -9.33 -1.64
CA GLN A 66 -4.63 -10.42 -2.24
C GLN A 66 -4.50 -10.27 -3.77
N GLY A 67 -5.62 -9.95 -4.44
CA GLY A 67 -5.64 -9.71 -5.89
C GLY A 67 -4.79 -8.50 -6.30
N TYR A 68 -4.90 -7.40 -5.54
CA TYR A 68 -4.11 -6.19 -5.76
C TYR A 68 -2.61 -6.45 -5.57
N LEU A 69 -2.23 -7.15 -4.49
CA LEU A 69 -0.83 -7.51 -4.21
C LEU A 69 -0.26 -8.43 -5.30
N ALA A 70 -1.03 -9.41 -5.77
CA ALA A 70 -0.63 -10.29 -6.86
C ALA A 70 -0.42 -9.53 -8.18
N ALA A 71 -1.28 -8.56 -8.48
CA ALA A 71 -1.11 -7.68 -9.63
C ALA A 71 0.17 -6.83 -9.51
N LEU A 72 0.42 -6.25 -8.34
CA LEU A 72 1.66 -5.49 -8.07
C LEU A 72 2.91 -6.36 -8.25
N ARG A 73 2.92 -7.60 -7.71
CA ARG A 73 4.05 -8.53 -7.87
C ARG A 73 4.29 -8.90 -9.33
N GLN A 74 3.23 -9.13 -10.12
CA GLN A 74 3.38 -9.41 -11.55
C GLN A 74 3.96 -8.23 -12.31
N GLN A 75 3.45 -7.01 -12.07
CA GLN A 75 3.94 -5.79 -12.70
C GLN A 75 5.41 -5.52 -12.34
N ASN A 76 5.82 -5.88 -11.13
CA ASN A 76 7.14 -5.58 -10.60
C ASN A 76 8.07 -6.80 -10.49
N ARG A 77 7.74 -7.92 -11.15
CA ARG A 77 8.54 -9.16 -11.14
C ARG A 77 10.00 -8.97 -11.57
N ARG A 78 10.29 -7.92 -12.34
CA ARG A 78 11.63 -7.54 -12.82
C ARG A 78 12.38 -6.60 -11.86
N ARG A 79 11.82 -6.29 -10.69
CA ARG A 79 12.36 -5.37 -9.68
C ARG A 79 12.50 -6.11 -8.33
N PRO A 80 13.61 -6.83 -8.10
CA PRO A 80 13.77 -7.67 -6.91
C PRO A 80 13.64 -6.89 -5.58
N ARG A 81 14.13 -5.64 -5.53
CA ARG A 81 13.98 -4.77 -4.35
C ARG A 81 12.52 -4.45 -4.01
N CYS A 82 11.67 -4.31 -5.02
CA CYS A 82 10.23 -4.11 -4.81
C CYS A 82 9.61 -5.39 -4.24
N ILE A 83 9.92 -6.54 -4.85
CA ILE A 83 9.40 -7.82 -4.41
C ILE A 83 9.80 -8.10 -2.96
N GLU A 84 11.03 -7.75 -2.56
CA GLU A 84 11.51 -7.91 -1.18
C GLU A 84 10.70 -7.07 -0.17
N GLU A 85 10.38 -5.82 -0.52
CA GLU A 85 9.56 -4.95 0.34
C GLU A 85 8.10 -5.42 0.40
N LEU A 86 7.54 -5.89 -0.73
CA LEU A 86 6.21 -6.52 -0.76
C LEU A 86 6.17 -7.82 0.05
N ASP A 87 7.23 -8.62 -0.01
CA ASP A 87 7.37 -9.86 0.74
C ASP A 87 7.51 -9.59 2.25
N ARG A 88 8.22 -8.51 2.65
CA ARG A 88 8.23 -8.04 4.05
C ARG A 88 6.84 -7.59 4.53
N LEU A 89 6.07 -6.96 3.64
CA LEU A 89 4.71 -6.50 3.93
C LEU A 89 3.75 -7.67 4.16
N GLU A 90 3.94 -8.77 3.44
CA GLU A 90 3.20 -10.03 3.58
C GLU A 90 3.73 -10.87 4.77
N GLY A 91 5.04 -11.05 4.88
CA GLY A 91 5.72 -11.82 5.92
C GLY A 91 5.53 -11.25 7.32
N GLY A 92 5.31 -9.93 7.44
CA GLY A 92 4.89 -9.29 8.69
C GLY A 92 3.60 -9.87 9.26
N ARG A 93 2.65 -10.30 8.41
CA ARG A 93 1.36 -10.91 8.81
C ARG A 93 1.54 -12.22 9.56
N ARG A 94 2.55 -13.03 9.20
CA ARG A 94 2.77 -14.35 9.83
C ARG A 94 3.20 -14.24 11.30
N ARG A 95 3.75 -13.09 11.72
CA ARG A 95 4.23 -12.89 13.10
C ARG A 95 3.21 -12.26 14.05
N ILE A 96 2.12 -11.70 13.56
CA ILE A 96 1.15 -10.95 14.39
C ILE A 96 -0.14 -11.73 14.72
N MET A 97 -0.22 -13.02 14.33
CA MET A 97 -1.32 -13.92 14.71
C MET A 97 -0.94 -14.94 15.80
N ASP A 98 0.20 -14.74 16.48
CA ASP A 98 0.56 -15.40 17.74
C ASP A 98 0.77 -14.29 18.78
N GLY A 99 -0.29 -13.89 19.48
CA GLY A 99 -0.26 -12.85 20.52
C GLY A 99 -1.62 -12.60 21.15
#